data_AF-A0AA40E6A3-F1
#
_entry.id   AF-A0AA40E6A3-F1
#
_cell.length_a   1.000
_cell.length_b   1.000
_cell.length_c   1.000
_cell.angle_alpha   90.00
_cell.angle_beta   90.00
_cell.angle_gamma   90.00
#
_symmetry.space_group_name_H-M   'P 1'
#
loop_
_entity.id
_entity.type
_entity.pdbx_description
1 polymer ?
#
loop_
_entity_poly.entity_id
_entity_poly.type
_entity_poly.pdbx_seq_one_letter_code
_entity_poly.pdbx_strand_id
1 'polypeptide(L)'
;MARAPSKPRAAKVLQALEDLQSAEITILKISEPILTTPAVNPDARTSDVSAASLDTPSPASLEADLTHYKELFAKLRFSYVEQVTKEKFIRAIVGDPPLIVTAQENADLEAGNAEAKAALKALKTEVADMVAELEARARDLAARYERVRLETVLLREVPGRAAALEEAVRLMKSEKEGAGREPEMNMPLAKTAALVEVRRRELRELDRALEQLSAQAPRKRKEMERLRAELAQLEAKRVHSKTAAREAKRRKEDAQGGVEDDLEAKGRWYRATETVLNQVLDIHG
;
A
#
# COMPACT_ATOMS: atom_id res chain seq x y z
N MET A 1 -14.95 -2.84 26.39
CA MET A 1 -14.39 -1.50 26.64
C MET A 1 -13.67 -1.04 25.38
N ALA A 2 -14.31 -0.19 24.58
CA ALA A 2 -13.73 0.33 23.34
C ALA A 2 -12.67 1.38 23.69
N ARG A 3 -11.40 1.08 23.40
CA ARG A 3 -10.28 2.01 23.52
C ARG A 3 -10.50 3.10 22.48
N ALA A 4 -10.83 4.31 22.92
CA ALA A 4 -10.97 5.46 22.05
C ALA A 4 -9.74 5.59 21.12
N PRO A 5 -9.90 5.87 19.83
CA PRO A 5 -8.78 6.03 18.93
C PRO A 5 -7.97 7.23 19.42
N SER A 6 -6.80 6.96 19.98
CA SER A 6 -5.85 8.02 20.31
C SER A 6 -5.61 8.81 19.03
N LYS A 7 -5.93 10.12 19.02
CA LYS A 7 -5.56 11.01 17.91
C LYS A 7 -4.14 10.63 17.46
N PRO A 8 -3.92 10.33 16.17
CA PRO A 8 -2.63 9.84 15.71
C PRO A 8 -1.58 10.85 16.14
N ARG A 9 -0.46 10.38 16.70
CA ARG A 9 0.64 11.21 17.20
C ARG A 9 1.02 12.30 16.19
N ALA A 10 0.95 11.98 14.90
CA ALA A 10 1.13 12.90 13.78
C ALA A 10 0.19 14.12 13.81
N ALA A 11 -1.11 13.95 14.05
CA ALA A 11 -2.08 15.04 14.08
C ALA A 11 -1.84 16.00 15.27
N LYS A 12 -1.37 15.50 16.42
CA LYS A 12 -1.00 16.35 17.56
C LYS A 12 0.24 17.19 17.27
N VAL A 13 1.24 16.58 16.64
CA VAL A 13 2.49 17.28 16.25
C VAL A 13 2.21 18.33 15.18
N LEU A 14 1.34 18.01 14.22
CA LEU A 14 0.93 18.93 13.16
C LEU A 14 0.20 20.15 13.71
N GLN A 15 -0.76 19.93 14.63
CA GLN A 15 -1.45 21.03 15.32
C GLN A 15 -0.48 21.92 16.08
N ALA A 16 0.47 21.34 16.83
CA ALA A 16 1.49 22.11 17.53
C ALA A 16 2.42 22.90 16.58
N LEU A 17 2.76 22.35 15.41
CA LEU A 17 3.54 23.06 14.39
C LEU A 17 2.76 24.20 13.75
N GLU A 18 1.46 24.04 13.52
CA GLU A 18 0.57 25.09 13.00
C GLU A 18 0.40 26.22 14.02
N ASP A 19 0.23 25.89 15.29
CA ASP A 19 0.18 26.85 16.38
C ASP A 19 1.49 27.66 16.45
N LEU A 20 2.65 27.00 16.32
CA LEU A 20 3.97 27.65 16.29
C LEU A 20 4.20 28.50 15.03
N GLN A 21 3.68 28.11 13.87
CA GLN A 21 3.79 28.88 12.62
C GLN A 21 2.84 30.09 12.60
N SER A 22 1.72 30.03 13.32
CA SER A 22 0.79 31.16 13.45
C SER A 22 1.33 32.29 14.32
N ALA A 23 2.32 32.00 15.18
CA ALA A 23 3.09 33.02 15.86
C ALA A 23 4.06 33.67 14.85
N GLU A 24 3.69 34.83 14.30
CA GLU A 24 4.54 35.59 13.38
C GLU A 24 5.78 36.13 14.11
N ILE A 25 6.90 35.40 14.04
CA ILE A 25 8.21 35.83 14.52
C ILE A 25 8.90 36.65 13.43
N THR A 26 8.34 37.81 13.09
CA THR A 26 8.96 38.71 12.11
C THR A 26 10.09 39.46 12.80
N ILE A 27 11.30 39.44 12.23
CA ILE A 27 12.47 40.19 12.74
C ILE A 27 12.11 41.65 13.05
N LEU A 28 11.22 42.23 12.24
CA LEU A 28 10.69 43.58 12.40
C LEU A 28 9.97 43.82 13.75
N LYS A 29 9.16 42.87 14.22
CA LYS A 29 8.47 42.96 15.54
C LYS A 29 9.45 42.79 16.72
N ILE A 30 10.53 42.04 16.51
CA ILE A 30 11.57 41.85 17.54
C ILE A 30 12.53 43.06 17.58
N SER A 31 12.79 43.70 16.44
CA SER A 31 13.62 44.90 16.36
C SER A 31 12.88 46.18 16.75
N GLU A 32 11.54 46.18 16.75
CA GLU A 32 10.70 47.30 17.15
C GLU A 32 11.07 47.89 18.53
N PRO A 33 11.23 47.08 19.61
CA PRO A 33 11.69 47.59 20.92
C PRO A 33 13.15 48.05 20.95
N ILE A 34 13.99 47.60 20.01
CA ILE A 34 15.40 48.00 19.90
C ILE A 34 15.52 49.37 19.23
N LEU A 35 14.60 49.68 18.30
CA LEU A 35 14.55 50.97 17.58
C LEU A 35 13.76 52.05 18.34
N THR A 36 12.87 51.67 19.28
CA THR A 36 12.01 52.61 20.01
C THR A 36 12.59 53.14 21.33
N THR A 37 13.86 52.91 21.65
CA THR A 37 14.51 53.70 22.72
C THR A 37 14.77 55.11 22.21
N PRO A 38 14.01 56.15 22.63
CA PRO A 38 14.30 57.50 22.22
C PRO A 38 15.44 58.02 23.09
N ALA A 39 16.61 58.21 22.51
CA ALA A 39 17.60 59.14 23.06
C ALA A 39 16.97 60.54 22.98
N VAL A 40 16.39 60.99 24.10
CA VAL A 40 15.85 62.34 24.27
C VAL A 40 17.02 63.34 24.14
N ASN A 41 17.07 64.06 23.01
CA ASN A 41 17.81 65.31 22.83
C ASN A 41 16.96 66.25 21.95
N PRO A 42 16.42 67.35 22.48
CA PRO A 42 15.45 68.20 21.78
C PRO A 42 16.05 69.24 20.82
N ASP A 43 17.36 69.23 20.53
CA ASP A 43 18.04 70.30 19.75
C ASP A 43 18.57 69.86 18.36
N ALA A 44 18.12 68.74 17.81
CA ALA A 44 18.54 68.32 16.47
C ALA A 44 17.77 69.05 15.37
N ARG A 45 18.35 70.15 14.88
CA ARG A 45 17.95 70.84 13.63
C ARG A 45 17.81 69.83 12.48
N THR A 46 16.58 69.64 12.01
CA THR A 46 16.25 68.79 10.86
C THR A 46 16.62 69.49 9.56
N SER A 47 17.73 69.06 8.95
CA SER A 47 17.99 69.29 7.52
C SER A 47 17.54 68.04 6.79
N ASP A 48 16.24 67.99 6.50
CA ASP A 48 15.59 66.83 5.93
C ASP A 48 15.70 66.82 4.40
N VAL A 49 16.62 65.99 3.90
CA VAL A 49 16.69 65.54 2.50
C VAL A 49 16.38 64.04 2.39
N SER A 50 16.01 63.38 3.50
CA SER A 50 15.92 61.91 3.57
C SER A 50 14.49 61.34 3.55
N ALA A 51 13.45 62.18 3.43
CA ALA A 51 12.07 61.71 3.43
C ALA A 51 11.54 61.16 2.07
N ALA A 52 12.33 61.15 1.00
CA ALA A 52 11.81 60.95 -0.37
C ALA A 52 11.95 59.54 -0.97
N SER A 53 12.32 58.49 -0.23
CA SER A 53 12.43 57.13 -0.79
C SER A 53 11.94 56.01 0.14
N LEU A 54 10.78 56.23 0.76
CA LEU A 54 10.08 55.18 1.53
C LEU A 54 9.03 54.42 0.69
N ASP A 55 9.26 54.25 -0.61
CA ASP A 55 8.49 53.31 -1.42
C ASP A 55 9.08 51.89 -1.27
N THR A 56 8.47 51.11 -0.38
CA THR A 56 8.70 49.66 -0.13
C THR A 56 10.17 49.22 -0.17
N PRO A 57 10.87 49.12 0.98
CA PRO A 57 12.28 48.75 1.00
C PRO A 57 12.47 47.30 0.52
N SER A 58 12.83 47.13 -0.75
CA SER A 58 13.43 45.90 -1.24
C SER A 58 14.83 45.74 -0.62
N PRO A 59 15.28 44.52 -0.26
CA PRO A 59 16.62 44.29 0.30
C PRO A 59 17.75 44.92 -0.54
N ALA A 60 17.60 44.91 -1.87
CA ALA A 60 18.56 45.52 -2.78
C ALA A 60 18.58 47.06 -2.72
N SER A 61 17.45 47.70 -2.38
CA SER A 61 17.37 49.16 -2.19
C SER A 61 18.08 49.59 -0.91
N LEU A 62 17.90 48.82 0.18
CA LEU A 62 18.57 49.09 1.46
C LEU A 62 20.10 48.98 1.35
N GLU A 63 20.60 48.01 0.59
CA GLU A 63 22.04 47.89 0.34
C GLU A 63 22.60 49.09 -0.42
N ALA A 64 21.89 49.56 -1.46
CA ALA A 64 22.26 50.75 -2.22
C ALA A 64 22.29 52.00 -1.32
N ASP A 65 21.26 52.21 -0.50
CA ASP A 65 21.20 53.35 0.43
C ASP A 65 22.32 53.30 1.46
N LEU A 66 22.64 52.12 2.01
CA LEU A 66 23.76 51.95 2.94
C LEU A 66 25.11 52.30 2.30
N THR A 67 25.32 51.94 1.04
CA THR A 67 26.55 52.34 0.32
C THR A 67 26.61 53.86 0.12
N HIS A 68 25.49 54.48 -0.29
CA HIS A 68 25.41 55.92 -0.49
C HIS A 68 25.69 56.69 0.81
N TYR A 69 25.06 56.30 1.92
CA TYR A 69 25.27 56.95 3.22
C TYR A 69 26.70 56.75 3.73
N LYS A 70 27.31 55.58 3.55
CA LYS A 70 28.72 55.35 3.90
C LYS A 70 29.64 56.33 3.19
N GLU A 71 29.44 56.57 1.90
CA GLU A 71 30.23 57.52 1.14
C GLU A 71 29.98 58.97 1.56
N LEU A 72 28.71 59.36 1.77
CA LEU A 72 28.33 60.70 2.22
C LEU A 72 28.94 61.01 3.59
N PHE A 73 28.79 60.10 4.57
CA PHE A 73 29.35 60.29 5.90
C PHE A 73 30.87 60.25 5.91
N ALA A 74 31.52 59.47 5.03
CA ALA A 74 32.97 59.51 4.89
C ALA A 74 33.45 60.89 4.40
N LYS A 75 32.77 61.47 3.40
CA LYS A 75 33.07 62.82 2.89
C LYS A 75 32.81 63.90 3.95
N LEU A 76 31.69 63.80 4.66
CA LEU A 76 31.32 64.75 5.71
C LEU A 76 32.31 64.69 6.88
N ARG A 77 32.69 63.48 7.32
CA ARG A 77 33.70 63.27 8.36
C ARG A 77 35.05 63.86 7.95
N PHE A 78 35.48 63.66 6.70
CA PHE A 78 36.73 64.24 6.19
C PHE A 78 36.70 65.77 6.25
N SER A 79 35.66 66.39 5.68
CA SER A 79 35.48 67.85 5.68
C SER A 79 35.43 68.43 7.10
N TYR A 80 34.69 67.79 8.00
CA TYR A 80 34.59 68.24 9.40
C TYR A 80 35.94 68.17 10.13
N VAL A 81 36.66 67.05 10.04
CA VAL A 81 37.96 66.91 10.69
C VAL A 81 38.96 67.92 10.12
N GLU A 82 38.97 68.13 8.81
CA GLU A 82 39.80 69.15 8.16
C GLU A 82 39.45 70.57 8.65
N GLN A 83 38.17 70.91 8.73
CA GLN A 83 37.74 72.24 9.19
C GLN A 83 38.10 72.47 10.67
N VAL A 84 37.81 71.52 11.55
CA VAL A 84 38.11 71.63 12.98
C VAL A 84 39.62 71.69 13.23
N THR A 85 40.42 70.93 12.47
CA THR A 85 41.89 70.99 12.59
C THR A 85 42.44 72.32 12.11
N LYS A 86 41.96 72.85 10.98
CA LYS A 86 42.31 74.20 10.50
C LYS A 86 41.96 75.27 11.54
N GLU A 87 40.75 75.22 12.10
CA GLU A 87 40.32 76.18 13.13
C GLU A 87 41.18 76.08 14.39
N LYS A 88 41.40 74.87 14.91
CA LYS A 88 42.25 74.65 16.09
C LYS A 88 43.68 75.12 15.87
N PHE A 89 44.24 74.89 14.68
CA PHE A 89 45.57 75.36 14.33
C PHE A 89 45.64 76.89 14.33
N ILE A 90 44.69 77.57 13.68
CA ILE A 90 44.63 79.04 13.68
C ILE A 90 44.46 79.57 15.11
N ARG A 91 43.60 78.96 15.93
CA ARG A 91 43.42 79.37 17.33
C ARG A 91 44.68 79.14 18.16
N ALA A 92 45.44 78.07 17.91
CA ALA A 92 46.68 77.78 18.63
C ALA A 92 47.80 78.79 18.32
N ILE A 93 47.88 79.29 17.08
CA ILE A 93 48.90 80.27 16.67
C ILE A 93 48.50 81.72 16.96
N VAL A 94 47.20 82.05 16.94
CA VAL A 94 46.67 83.41 17.18
C VAL A 94 46.25 83.64 18.64
N GLY A 95 46.06 82.56 19.42
CA GLY A 95 45.69 82.65 20.83
C GLY A 95 46.79 83.28 21.71
N ASP A 96 46.38 84.01 22.74
CA ASP A 96 47.28 84.60 23.73
C ASP A 96 47.02 83.96 25.11
N PRO A 97 47.95 83.16 25.68
CA PRO A 97 49.28 82.83 25.17
C PRO A 97 49.28 81.76 24.06
N PRO A 98 50.28 81.75 23.15
CA PRO A 98 50.36 80.78 22.07
C PRO A 98 50.56 79.36 22.60
N LEU A 99 49.85 78.40 22.02
CA LEU A 99 49.93 77.00 22.44
C LEU A 99 51.18 76.35 21.83
N ILE A 100 52.22 76.14 22.64
CA ILE A 100 53.46 75.48 22.22
C ILE A 100 53.38 74.02 22.62
N VAL A 101 53.26 73.12 21.63
CA VAL A 101 53.26 71.68 21.86
C VAL A 101 54.68 71.23 22.22
N THR A 102 54.85 70.61 23.39
CA THR A 102 56.15 70.10 23.82
C THR A 102 56.43 68.71 23.24
N ALA A 103 57.71 68.34 23.09
CA ALA A 103 58.08 67.00 22.63
C ALA A 103 57.57 65.89 23.58
N GLN A 104 57.46 66.20 24.88
CA GLN A 104 56.92 65.29 25.88
C GLN A 104 55.42 65.08 25.70
N GLU A 105 54.64 66.15 25.48
CA GLU A 105 53.20 66.06 25.21
C GLU A 105 52.90 65.23 23.96
N ASN A 106 53.72 65.38 22.90
CA ASN A 106 53.60 64.55 21.71
C ASN A 106 53.88 63.07 22.01
N ALA A 107 54.93 62.77 22.78
CA ALA A 107 55.26 61.40 23.15
C ALA A 107 54.14 60.74 23.98
N ASP A 108 53.56 61.48 24.93
CA ASP A 108 52.47 60.99 25.77
C ASP A 108 51.18 60.76 24.94
N LEU A 109 50.86 61.65 24.00
CA LEU A 109 49.73 61.49 23.07
C LEU A 109 49.94 60.35 22.07
N GLU A 110 51.16 60.13 21.61
CA GLU A 110 51.51 59.00 20.75
C GLU A 110 51.35 57.66 21.49
N ALA A 111 51.77 57.60 22.76
CA ALA A 111 51.57 56.43 23.61
C ALA A 111 50.09 56.13 23.83
N GLY A 112 49.29 57.14 24.19
CA GLY A 112 47.84 56.99 24.37
C GLY A 112 47.12 56.59 23.07
N ASN A 113 47.51 57.16 21.93
CA ASN A 113 46.97 56.77 20.63
C ASN A 113 47.35 55.33 20.25
N ALA A 114 48.54 54.87 20.60
CA ALA A 114 48.96 53.49 20.35
C ALA A 114 48.11 52.51 21.15
N GLU A 115 47.85 52.80 22.43
CA GLU A 115 46.97 52.00 23.29
C GLU A 115 45.53 51.98 22.75
N ALA A 116 44.96 53.15 22.43
CA ALA A 116 43.60 53.24 21.91
C ALA A 116 43.47 52.53 20.54
N LYS A 117 44.49 52.60 19.68
CA LYS A 117 44.53 51.86 18.41
C LYS A 117 44.60 50.35 18.64
N ALA A 118 45.36 49.89 19.61
CA ALA A 118 45.42 48.47 19.96
C ALA A 118 44.07 47.96 20.47
N ALA A 119 43.43 48.70 21.39
CA ALA A 119 42.10 48.38 21.91
C ALA A 119 41.04 48.37 20.78
N LEU A 120 41.04 49.38 19.91
CA LEU A 120 40.13 49.44 18.76
C LEU A 120 40.34 48.28 17.80
N LYS A 121 41.59 47.85 17.58
CA LYS A 121 41.90 46.71 16.71
C LYS A 121 41.38 45.41 17.31
N ALA A 122 41.55 45.20 18.61
CA ALA A 122 41.02 44.03 19.34
C ALA A 122 39.49 43.98 19.28
N LEU A 123 38.82 45.11 19.52
CA LEU A 123 37.35 45.18 19.44
C LEU A 123 36.85 44.95 18.01
N LYS A 124 37.55 45.46 16.99
CA LYS A 124 37.20 45.21 15.58
C LYS A 124 37.30 43.73 15.22
N THR A 125 38.32 43.03 15.71
CA THR A 125 38.44 41.58 15.48
C THR A 125 37.34 40.82 16.20
N GLU A 126 37.01 41.17 17.45
CA GLU A 126 35.91 40.55 18.19
C GLU A 126 34.56 40.74 17.50
N VAL A 127 34.24 41.97 17.06
CA VAL A 127 33.01 42.25 16.33
C VAL A 127 32.96 41.50 15.00
N ALA A 128 34.08 41.41 14.27
CA ALA A 128 34.15 40.65 13.02
C ALA A 128 33.88 39.16 13.26
N ASP A 129 34.45 38.59 14.32
CA ASP A 129 34.25 37.19 14.70
C ASP A 129 32.80 36.93 15.12
N MET A 130 32.19 37.83 15.91
CA MET A 130 30.77 37.76 16.27
C MET A 130 29.85 37.83 15.05
N VAL A 131 30.14 38.70 14.08
CA VAL A 131 29.35 38.81 12.84
C VAL A 131 29.47 37.51 12.03
N ALA A 132 30.68 36.98 11.87
CA ALA A 132 30.88 35.72 11.16
C ALA A 132 30.14 34.54 11.84
N GLU A 133 30.13 34.50 13.17
CA GLU A 133 29.38 33.51 13.93
C GLU A 133 27.87 33.67 13.75
N LEU A 134 27.35 34.91 13.81
CA LEU A 134 25.94 35.21 13.59
C LEU A 134 25.49 34.81 12.18
N GLU A 135 26.31 35.08 11.15
CA GLU A 135 26.03 34.67 9.77
C GLU A 135 26.02 33.15 9.61
N ALA A 136 26.94 32.43 10.28
CA ALA A 136 26.95 30.97 10.28
C ALA A 136 25.69 30.40 10.95
N ARG A 137 25.33 30.92 12.12
CA ARG A 137 24.11 30.52 12.85
C ARG A 137 22.84 30.85 12.07
N ALA A 138 22.78 32.00 11.41
CA ALA A 138 21.65 32.40 10.58
C ALA A 138 21.46 31.45 9.39
N ARG A 139 22.55 31.05 8.71
CA ARG A 139 22.50 30.07 7.62
C ARG A 139 22.04 28.69 8.08
N ASP A 140 22.56 28.21 9.21
CA ASP A 140 22.12 26.93 9.78
C ASP A 140 20.64 26.98 10.21
N LEU A 141 20.21 28.06 10.84
CA LEU A 141 18.81 28.26 11.20
C LEU A 141 17.89 28.27 9.97
N ALA A 142 18.27 28.98 8.91
CA ALA A 142 17.51 29.00 7.65
C ALA A 142 17.39 27.59 7.05
N ALA A 143 18.47 26.83 7.01
CA ALA A 143 18.46 25.45 6.50
C ALA A 143 17.58 24.51 7.34
N ARG A 144 17.61 24.64 8.68
CA ARG A 144 16.74 23.89 9.59
C ARG A 144 15.27 24.27 9.42
N TYR A 145 14.99 25.56 9.27
CA TYR A 145 13.64 26.06 9.06
C TYR A 145 13.03 25.51 7.77
N GLU A 146 13.77 25.56 6.66
CA GLU A 146 13.31 25.00 5.39
C GLU A 146 13.08 23.49 5.48
N ARG A 147 13.95 22.74 6.19
CA ARG A 147 13.73 21.32 6.44
C ARG A 147 12.42 21.07 7.20
N VAL A 148 12.20 21.77 8.31
CA VAL A 148 10.97 21.62 9.12
C VAL A 148 9.74 21.99 8.28
N ARG A 149 9.82 23.01 7.45
CA ARG A 149 8.75 23.42 6.54
C ARG A 149 8.40 22.31 5.55
N LEU A 150 9.39 21.70 4.89
CA LEU A 150 9.19 20.56 3.99
C LEU A 150 8.62 19.34 4.71
N GLU A 151 9.17 18.99 5.88
CA GLU A 151 8.69 17.88 6.69
C GLU A 151 7.26 18.08 7.18
N THR A 152 6.86 19.33 7.47
CA THR A 152 5.49 19.68 7.87
C THR A 152 4.50 19.43 6.73
N VAL A 153 4.87 19.76 5.48
CA VAL A 153 4.05 19.45 4.29
C VAL A 153 3.89 17.93 4.15
N LEU A 154 4.97 17.16 4.28
CA LEU A 154 4.89 15.70 4.24
C LEU A 154 4.03 15.14 5.36
N LEU A 155 4.14 15.69 6.58
CA LEU A 155 3.36 15.26 7.74
C LEU A 155 1.85 15.53 7.55
N ARG A 156 1.45 16.53 6.75
CA ARG A 156 0.04 16.74 6.38
C ARG A 156 -0.53 15.59 5.55
N GLU A 157 0.29 14.97 4.69
CA GLU A 157 -0.17 13.92 3.79
C GLU A 157 -0.22 12.52 4.43
N VAL A 158 0.68 12.26 5.39
CA VAL A 158 0.86 10.94 6.00
C VAL A 158 -0.45 10.38 6.62
N PRO A 159 -1.24 11.14 7.39
CA PRO A 159 -2.49 10.62 7.96
C PRO A 159 -3.49 10.15 6.90
N GLY A 160 -3.62 10.88 5.79
CA GLY A 160 -4.50 10.51 4.68
C GLY A 160 -4.04 9.23 3.99
N ARG A 161 -2.73 9.10 3.74
CA ARG A 161 -2.15 7.87 3.16
C ARG A 161 -2.28 6.67 4.11
N ALA A 162 -2.10 6.87 5.42
CA ALA A 162 -2.26 5.82 6.42
C ALA A 162 -3.71 5.33 6.46
N ALA A 163 -4.69 6.22 6.49
CA ALA A 163 -6.11 5.86 6.45
C ALA A 163 -6.48 5.11 5.17
N ALA A 164 -5.98 5.55 4.01
CA ALA A 164 -6.20 4.85 2.74
C ALA A 164 -5.60 3.44 2.74
N LEU A 165 -4.41 3.27 3.31
CA LEU A 165 -3.76 1.96 3.43
C LEU A 165 -4.53 1.05 4.39
N GLU A 166 -5.02 1.58 5.51
CA GLU A 166 -5.85 0.83 6.47
C GLU A 166 -7.16 0.36 5.84
N GLU A 167 -7.83 1.20 5.06
CA GLU A 167 -9.03 0.83 4.31
C GLU A 167 -8.74 -0.23 3.24
N ALA A 168 -7.64 -0.10 2.49
CA ALA A 168 -7.22 -1.11 1.52
C ALA A 168 -6.92 -2.46 2.19
N VAL A 169 -6.24 -2.45 3.34
CA VAL A 169 -5.99 -3.66 4.14
C VAL A 169 -7.30 -4.26 4.65
N ARG A 170 -8.25 -3.43 5.09
CA ARG A 170 -9.58 -3.90 5.53
C ARG A 170 -10.35 -4.54 4.38
N LEU A 171 -10.32 -3.93 3.20
CA LEU A 171 -10.95 -4.47 1.99
C LEU A 171 -10.34 -5.84 1.64
N MET A 172 -9.02 -5.93 1.54
CA MET A 172 -8.33 -7.19 1.24
C MET A 172 -8.61 -8.28 2.28
N LYS A 173 -8.72 -7.91 3.58
CA LYS A 173 -9.14 -8.85 4.63
C LYS A 173 -10.57 -9.31 4.44
N SER A 174 -11.49 -8.40 4.12
CA SER A 174 -12.89 -8.75 3.86
C SER A 174 -13.08 -9.60 2.59
N GLU A 175 -12.29 -9.34 1.54
CA GLU A 175 -12.25 -10.17 0.34
C GLU A 175 -11.73 -11.58 0.66
N LYS A 176 -10.69 -11.68 1.50
CA LYS A 176 -10.15 -12.96 1.96
C LYS A 176 -11.11 -13.73 2.87
N GLU A 177 -11.90 -13.04 3.68
CA GLU A 177 -12.96 -13.63 4.49
C GLU A 177 -14.18 -14.04 3.64
N GLY A 178 -14.53 -13.26 2.61
CA GLY A 178 -15.64 -13.52 1.69
C GLY A 178 -15.36 -14.57 0.60
N ALA A 179 -14.11 -14.74 0.19
CA ALA A 179 -13.69 -15.80 -0.75
C ALA A 179 -13.67 -17.20 -0.11
N GLY A 180 -13.90 -17.30 1.21
CA GLY A 180 -13.84 -18.53 1.99
C GLY A 180 -15.12 -19.35 2.01
N ARG A 181 -15.68 -19.73 0.84
CA ARG A 181 -16.67 -20.83 0.82
C ARG A 181 -16.04 -22.20 1.06
N GLU A 182 -14.73 -22.32 0.88
CA GLU A 182 -13.97 -23.55 1.14
C GLU A 182 -12.91 -23.31 2.22
N PRO A 183 -13.05 -23.91 3.42
CA PRO A 183 -12.11 -23.73 4.52
C PRO A 183 -10.69 -24.23 4.20
N GLU A 184 -10.54 -25.13 3.22
CA GLU A 184 -9.23 -25.59 2.75
C GLU A 184 -8.42 -24.51 2.01
N MET A 185 -9.10 -23.54 1.38
CA MET A 185 -8.46 -22.46 0.62
C MET A 185 -8.02 -21.28 1.47
N ASN A 186 -8.43 -21.22 2.75
CA ASN A 186 -8.05 -20.16 3.69
C ASN A 186 -7.02 -20.62 4.73
N MET A 187 -6.35 -21.76 4.47
CA MET A 187 -5.35 -22.30 5.38
C MET A 187 -3.99 -21.60 5.22
N PRO A 188 -3.22 -21.43 6.31
CA PRO A 188 -1.82 -21.01 6.23
C PRO A 188 -1.00 -21.94 5.35
N LEU A 189 0.02 -21.40 4.67
CA LEU A 189 0.87 -22.12 3.70
C LEU A 189 1.43 -23.44 4.23
N ALA A 190 1.82 -23.49 5.51
CA ALA A 190 2.32 -24.72 6.13
C ALA A 190 1.25 -25.82 6.21
N LYS A 191 -0.01 -25.46 6.48
CA LYS A 191 -1.13 -26.40 6.57
C LYS A 191 -1.60 -26.85 5.19
N THR A 192 -1.59 -25.97 4.18
CA THR A 192 -1.90 -26.36 2.80
C THR A 192 -0.86 -27.33 2.25
N ALA A 193 0.42 -27.09 2.50
CA ALA A 193 1.49 -28.02 2.10
C ALA A 193 1.30 -29.41 2.73
N ALA A 194 0.95 -29.47 4.01
CA ALA A 194 0.66 -30.74 4.69
C ALA A 194 -0.57 -31.45 4.10
N LEU A 195 -1.66 -30.72 3.82
CA LEU A 195 -2.86 -31.29 3.20
C LEU A 195 -2.57 -31.83 1.80
N VAL A 196 -1.78 -31.12 0.99
CA VAL A 196 -1.36 -31.57 -0.35
C VAL A 196 -0.61 -32.89 -0.26
N GLU A 197 0.29 -33.06 0.71
CA GLU A 197 1.01 -34.32 0.90
C GLU A 197 0.08 -35.47 1.32
N VAL A 198 -0.95 -35.20 2.13
CA VAL A 198 -1.98 -36.19 2.48
C VAL A 198 -2.78 -36.60 1.23
N ARG A 199 -3.31 -35.63 0.47
CA ARG A 199 -4.06 -35.90 -0.77
C ARG A 199 -3.22 -36.64 -1.81
N ARG A 200 -1.92 -36.35 -1.92
CA ARG A 200 -0.99 -37.09 -2.79
C ARG A 200 -0.77 -38.53 -2.35
N ARG A 201 -0.93 -38.86 -1.07
CA ARG A 201 -0.87 -40.24 -0.58
C ARG A 201 -2.17 -40.97 -0.89
N GLU A 202 -3.31 -40.32 -0.63
CA GLU A 202 -4.64 -40.85 -0.97
C GLU A 202 -4.77 -41.17 -2.47
N LEU A 203 -4.31 -40.27 -3.34
CA LEU A 203 -4.29 -40.50 -4.80
C LEU A 203 -3.42 -41.71 -5.16
N ARG A 204 -2.24 -41.85 -4.56
CA ARG A 204 -1.37 -43.01 -4.80
C ARG A 204 -1.99 -44.33 -4.33
N GLU A 205 -2.78 -44.32 -3.26
CA GLU A 205 -3.51 -45.50 -2.79
C GLU A 205 -4.68 -45.84 -3.72
N LEU A 206 -5.42 -44.84 -4.18
CA LEU A 206 -6.49 -44.99 -5.17
C LEU A 206 -5.97 -45.52 -6.51
N ASP A 207 -4.85 -45.01 -6.99
CA ASP A 207 -4.21 -45.49 -8.23
C ASP A 207 -3.81 -46.96 -8.11
N ARG A 208 -3.22 -47.36 -6.97
CA ARG A 208 -2.90 -48.78 -6.71
C ARG A 208 -4.16 -49.66 -6.64
N ALA A 209 -5.24 -49.16 -6.04
CA ALA A 209 -6.51 -49.89 -5.99
C ALA A 209 -7.12 -50.04 -7.38
N LEU A 210 -7.06 -48.99 -8.21
CA LEU A 210 -7.48 -49.01 -9.62
C LEU A 210 -6.65 -49.98 -10.46
N GLU A 211 -5.32 -50.01 -10.28
CA GLU A 211 -4.44 -50.98 -10.93
C GLU A 211 -4.79 -52.42 -10.54
N GLN A 212 -5.03 -52.68 -9.24
CA GLN A 212 -5.44 -53.99 -8.78
C GLN A 212 -6.80 -54.41 -9.35
N LEU A 213 -7.78 -53.51 -9.35
CA LEU A 213 -9.12 -53.80 -9.85
C LEU A 213 -9.12 -53.98 -11.38
N SER A 214 -8.37 -53.15 -12.10
CA SER A 214 -8.19 -53.27 -13.56
C SER A 214 -7.47 -54.56 -13.95
N ALA A 215 -6.54 -55.06 -13.14
CA ALA A 215 -5.90 -56.36 -13.34
C ALA A 215 -6.85 -57.55 -13.07
N GLN A 216 -7.80 -57.41 -12.14
CA GLN A 216 -8.79 -58.44 -11.83
C GLN A 216 -9.97 -58.46 -12.82
N ALA A 217 -10.33 -57.30 -13.38
CA ALA A 217 -11.42 -57.16 -14.35
C ALA A 217 -11.38 -58.15 -15.53
N PRO A 218 -10.26 -58.35 -16.26
CA PRO A 218 -10.22 -59.28 -17.39
C PRO A 218 -10.38 -60.74 -16.94
N ARG A 219 -9.84 -61.12 -15.78
CA ARG A 219 -9.99 -62.48 -15.24
C ARG A 219 -11.45 -62.77 -14.89
N LYS A 220 -12.11 -61.84 -14.19
CA LYS A 220 -13.53 -61.94 -13.87
C LYS A 220 -14.42 -61.91 -15.11
N ARG A 221 -14.06 -61.13 -16.14
CA ARG A 221 -14.74 -61.16 -17.45
C ARG A 221 -14.64 -62.54 -18.11
N LYS A 222 -13.45 -63.14 -18.16
CA LYS A 222 -13.25 -64.49 -18.70
C LYS A 222 -14.01 -65.56 -17.90
N GLU A 223 -14.00 -65.48 -16.57
CA GLU A 223 -14.80 -66.36 -15.71
C GLU A 223 -16.30 -66.23 -16.01
N MET A 224 -16.81 -65.01 -16.15
CA MET A 224 -18.20 -64.73 -16.52
C MET A 224 -18.55 -65.28 -17.91
N GLU A 225 -17.69 -65.11 -18.90
CA GLU A 225 -17.89 -65.67 -20.25
C GLU A 225 -17.92 -67.20 -20.23
N ARG A 226 -17.02 -67.84 -19.47
CA ARG A 226 -17.02 -69.29 -19.28
C ARG A 226 -18.30 -69.78 -18.62
N LEU A 227 -18.71 -69.17 -17.52
CA LEU A 227 -19.94 -69.52 -16.82
C LEU A 227 -21.18 -69.30 -17.70
N ARG A 228 -21.21 -68.26 -18.54
CA ARG A 228 -22.27 -68.04 -19.53
C ARG A 228 -22.31 -69.15 -20.58
N ALA A 229 -21.16 -69.59 -21.07
CA ALA A 229 -21.08 -70.70 -22.02
C ALA A 229 -21.57 -72.02 -21.38
N GLU A 230 -21.18 -72.29 -20.13
CA GLU A 230 -21.64 -73.45 -19.36
C GLU A 230 -23.16 -73.39 -19.11
N LEU A 231 -23.70 -72.21 -18.75
CA LEU A 231 -25.14 -71.99 -18.62
C LEU A 231 -25.88 -72.23 -19.94
N ALA A 232 -25.39 -71.70 -21.07
CA ALA A 232 -26.00 -71.91 -22.37
C ALA A 232 -26.05 -73.40 -22.76
N GLN A 233 -25.00 -74.17 -22.44
CA GLN A 233 -24.99 -75.62 -22.64
C GLN A 233 -26.00 -76.34 -21.74
N LEU A 234 -26.13 -75.94 -20.47
CA LEU A 234 -27.11 -76.51 -19.54
C LEU A 234 -28.55 -76.16 -19.95
N GLU A 235 -28.80 -74.94 -20.40
CA GLU A 235 -30.08 -74.51 -20.95
C GLU A 235 -30.44 -75.29 -22.21
N ALA A 236 -29.48 -75.49 -23.13
CA ALA A 236 -29.67 -76.35 -24.29
C ALA A 236 -30.02 -77.78 -23.85
N LYS A 237 -29.26 -78.39 -22.93
CA LYS A 237 -29.56 -79.73 -22.40
C LYS A 237 -30.95 -79.80 -21.75
N ARG A 238 -31.37 -78.76 -21.02
CA ARG A 238 -32.72 -78.65 -20.43
C ARG A 238 -33.81 -78.57 -21.50
N VAL A 239 -33.59 -77.81 -22.57
CA VAL A 239 -34.55 -77.72 -23.69
C VAL A 239 -34.63 -79.06 -24.43
N HIS A 240 -33.50 -79.71 -24.69
CA HIS A 240 -33.46 -81.04 -25.32
C HIS A 240 -34.14 -82.11 -24.46
N SER A 241 -33.91 -82.13 -23.14
CA SER A 241 -34.59 -83.08 -22.26
C SER A 241 -36.10 -82.79 -22.16
N LYS A 242 -36.50 -81.51 -22.11
CA LYS A 242 -37.91 -81.12 -22.08
C LYS A 242 -38.64 -81.46 -23.38
N THR A 243 -37.98 -81.28 -24.53
CA THR A 243 -38.54 -81.66 -25.85
C THR A 243 -38.58 -83.17 -26.00
N ALA A 244 -37.51 -83.90 -25.66
CA ALA A 244 -37.52 -85.36 -25.63
C ALA A 244 -38.61 -85.94 -24.72
N ALA A 245 -38.83 -85.36 -23.53
CA ALA A 245 -39.92 -85.74 -22.64
C ALA A 245 -41.31 -85.44 -23.23
N ARG A 246 -41.47 -84.30 -23.92
CA ARG A 246 -42.73 -83.95 -24.63
C ARG A 246 -42.99 -84.87 -25.81
N GLU A 247 -41.97 -85.22 -26.59
CA GLU A 247 -42.11 -86.16 -27.70
C GLU A 247 -42.36 -87.58 -27.22
N ALA A 248 -41.72 -88.02 -26.13
CA ALA A 248 -42.03 -89.31 -25.51
C ALA A 248 -43.49 -89.35 -25.00
N LYS A 249 -43.99 -88.24 -24.45
CA LYS A 249 -45.39 -88.10 -24.07
C LYS A 249 -46.32 -88.14 -25.30
N ARG A 250 -46.00 -87.40 -26.37
CA ARG A 250 -46.76 -87.44 -27.63
C ARG A 250 -46.77 -88.83 -28.28
N ARG A 251 -45.62 -89.51 -28.37
CA ARG A 251 -45.56 -90.88 -28.88
C ARG A 251 -46.39 -91.86 -28.05
N LYS A 252 -46.53 -91.62 -26.74
CA LYS A 252 -47.43 -92.41 -25.88
C LYS A 252 -48.90 -92.09 -26.14
N GLU A 253 -49.24 -90.83 -26.35
CA GLU A 253 -50.61 -90.37 -26.67
C GLU A 253 -51.05 -90.82 -28.08
N ASP A 254 -50.18 -90.68 -29.08
CA ASP A 254 -50.44 -91.12 -30.47
C ASP A 254 -50.55 -92.65 -30.58
N ALA A 255 -49.77 -93.39 -29.79
CA ALA A 255 -49.90 -94.86 -29.71
C ALA A 255 -51.21 -95.31 -29.05
N GLN A 256 -51.85 -94.46 -28.25
CA GLN A 256 -53.18 -94.74 -27.67
C GLN A 256 -54.33 -94.25 -28.57
N GLY A 257 -54.15 -93.13 -29.29
CA GLY A 257 -55.19 -92.54 -30.16
C GLY A 257 -55.42 -93.28 -31.49
N GLY A 258 -54.45 -94.05 -31.99
CA GLY A 258 -54.62 -94.80 -33.24
C GLY A 258 -55.58 -95.99 -33.17
N VAL A 259 -55.90 -96.50 -31.97
CA VAL A 259 -56.79 -97.66 -31.80
C VAL A 259 -58.26 -97.25 -31.76
N GLU A 260 -58.59 -96.03 -31.32
CA GLU A 260 -59.97 -95.53 -31.27
C GLU A 260 -60.50 -95.08 -32.65
N ASP A 261 -59.67 -94.42 -33.47
CA ASP A 261 -60.08 -93.93 -34.80
C ASP A 261 -60.36 -95.09 -35.79
N ASP A 262 -59.60 -96.18 -35.71
CA ASP A 262 -59.82 -97.37 -36.53
C ASP A 262 -61.13 -98.12 -36.15
N LEU A 263 -61.54 -98.03 -34.89
CA LEU A 263 -62.81 -98.58 -34.40
C LEU A 263 -63.99 -97.70 -34.85
N GLU A 264 -63.86 -96.37 -34.80
CA GLU A 264 -64.90 -95.47 -35.30
C GLU A 264 -65.09 -95.55 -36.83
N ALA A 265 -64.01 -95.72 -37.59
CA ALA A 265 -64.07 -95.89 -39.05
C ALA A 265 -64.84 -97.18 -39.44
N LYS A 266 -64.60 -98.28 -38.73
CA LYS A 266 -65.36 -99.53 -38.89
C LYS A 266 -66.83 -99.37 -38.48
N GLY A 267 -67.10 -98.65 -37.39
CA GLY A 267 -68.47 -98.35 -36.95
C GLY A 267 -69.27 -97.54 -37.98
N ARG A 268 -68.64 -96.55 -38.62
CA ARG A 268 -69.27 -95.78 -39.71
C ARG A 268 -69.53 -96.62 -40.96
N TRP A 269 -68.61 -97.52 -41.31
CA TRP A 269 -68.79 -98.44 -42.44
C TRP A 269 -69.93 -99.43 -42.19
N TYR A 270 -70.00 -100.04 -41.01
CA TYR A 270 -71.08 -100.97 -40.65
C TYR A 270 -72.46 -100.31 -40.69
N ARG A 271 -72.60 -99.09 -40.15
CA ARG A 271 -73.87 -98.33 -40.22
C ARG A 271 -74.26 -97.96 -41.65
N ALA A 272 -73.30 -97.63 -42.51
CA ALA A 272 -73.56 -97.32 -43.92
C ALA A 272 -73.96 -98.57 -44.74
N THR A 273 -73.38 -99.73 -44.43
CA THR A 273 -73.82 -100.99 -45.04
C THR A 273 -75.20 -101.43 -44.55
N GLU A 274 -75.52 -101.18 -43.29
CA GLU A 274 -76.84 -101.48 -42.72
C GLU A 274 -77.96 -100.64 -43.35
N THR A 275 -77.73 -99.34 -43.57
CA THR A 275 -78.72 -98.47 -44.24
C THR A 275 -78.93 -98.84 -45.71
N VAL A 276 -77.89 -99.25 -46.44
CA VAL A 276 -78.04 -99.73 -47.82
C VAL A 276 -78.76 -101.07 -47.89
N LEU A 277 -78.47 -102.00 -46.97
CA LEU A 277 -79.15 -103.30 -46.93
C LEU A 277 -80.65 -103.15 -46.62
N ASN A 278 -81.01 -102.24 -45.72
CA ASN A 278 -82.41 -101.95 -45.39
C ASN A 278 -83.18 -101.30 -46.55
N GLN A 279 -82.52 -100.51 -47.41
CA GLN A 279 -83.16 -99.89 -48.58
C GLN A 279 -83.41 -100.85 -49.74
N VAL A 280 -82.66 -101.95 -49.85
CA VAL A 280 -82.76 -102.89 -50.98
C VAL A 280 -83.75 -104.03 -50.72
N LEU A 281 -84.07 -104.33 -49.45
CA LEU A 281 -84.88 -105.51 -49.09
C LEU A 281 -86.35 -105.22 -48.78
N ASP A 282 -86.80 -103.95 -48.79
CA ASP A 282 -88.20 -103.52 -48.59
C ASP A 282 -88.98 -104.32 -47.51
N ILE A 283 -88.31 -104.60 -46.39
CA ILE A 283 -88.91 -105.25 -45.22
C ILE A 283 -89.50 -104.14 -44.37
N HIS A 284 -90.83 -104.03 -44.36
CA HIS A 284 -91.54 -103.22 -43.37
C HIS A 284 -91.34 -103.83 -41.97
N GLY A 285 -90.81 -103.01 -41.06
CA GLY A 285 -90.73 -103.22 -39.62
C GLY A 285 -90.52 -101.87 -38.93
#